data_AF-A0A3M0LZG1-F1
#
_entry.id   AF-A0A3M0LZG1-F1
#
_cell.length_a   1.000
_cell.length_b   1.000
_cell.length_c   1.000
_cell.angle_alpha   90.00
_cell.angle_beta   90.00
_cell.angle_gamma   90.00
#
_symmetry.space_group_name_H-M   'P 1'
#
loop_
_entity.id
_entity.type
_entity.pdbx_description
1 polymer ?
#
loop_
_entity_poly.entity_id
_entity_poly.type
_entity_poly.pdbx_seq_one_letter_code
_entity_poly.pdbx_strand_id
1 'polypeptide(L)'
;MTKKADQQTEKNFNKMKVTEANLVRDLQAVVKDPSQIGKLSDKIFQNHQKWLKTIMPNYTPEIHLAIVNSYEKDKRYQSYYDDKAGKGATKALIKIVNEHLAS
;
A
#
# COMPACT_ATOMS: atom_id res chain seq x y z
N MET A 1 10.98 -30.44 5.22
CA MET A 1 10.36 -29.27 4.57
C MET A 1 10.65 -29.36 3.07
N THR A 2 9.64 -29.20 2.21
CA THR A 2 9.74 -29.51 0.77
C THR A 2 10.24 -28.32 -0.04
N LYS A 3 11.26 -28.54 -0.89
CA LYS A 3 11.93 -27.56 -1.78
C LYS A 3 11.00 -26.65 -2.60
N LYS A 4 9.75 -27.07 -2.85
CA LYS A 4 8.71 -26.28 -3.54
C LYS A 4 8.09 -25.19 -2.66
N ALA A 5 7.91 -25.44 -1.36
CA ALA A 5 7.37 -24.46 -0.42
C ALA A 5 8.35 -23.30 -0.19
N ASP A 6 9.65 -23.60 -0.16
CA ASP A 6 10.72 -22.60 -0.01
C ASP A 6 10.80 -21.68 -1.23
N GLN A 7 10.73 -22.23 -2.45
CA GLN A 7 10.72 -21.45 -3.70
C GLN A 7 9.48 -20.56 -3.85
N GLN A 8 8.31 -21.02 -3.38
CA GLN A 8 7.09 -20.22 -3.41
C GLN A 8 7.17 -19.05 -2.42
N THR A 9 7.73 -19.31 -1.23
CA THR A 9 7.97 -18.30 -0.19
C THR A 9 8.91 -17.21 -0.70
N GLU A 10 10.03 -17.58 -1.35
CA GLU A 10 10.98 -16.62 -1.95
C GLU A 10 10.35 -15.78 -3.06
N LYS A 11 9.57 -16.40 -3.96
CA LYS A 11 8.86 -15.67 -5.04
C LYS A 11 7.85 -14.69 -4.49
N ASN A 12 7.09 -15.08 -3.47
CA ASN A 12 6.12 -14.20 -2.82
C ASN A 12 6.83 -13.02 -2.12
N PHE A 13 7.96 -13.29 -1.46
CA PHE A 13 8.75 -12.26 -0.80
C PHE A 13 9.33 -11.22 -1.78
N ASN A 14 9.89 -11.68 -2.90
CA ASN A 14 10.38 -10.78 -3.94
C ASN A 14 9.25 -9.95 -4.57
N LYS A 15 8.10 -10.57 -4.84
CA LYS A 15 6.92 -9.87 -5.36
C LYS A 15 6.40 -8.81 -4.38
N MET A 16 6.45 -9.09 -3.08
CA MET A 16 6.08 -8.13 -2.03
C MET A 16 7.02 -6.93 -2.03
N LYS A 17 8.34 -7.15 -2.05
CA LYS A 17 9.34 -6.07 -2.10
C LYS A 17 9.19 -5.18 -3.33
N VAL A 18 9.01 -5.76 -4.51
CA VAL A 18 8.80 -5.00 -5.75
C VAL A 18 7.50 -4.19 -5.69
N THR A 19 6.43 -4.79 -5.18
CA THR A 19 5.13 -4.11 -5.04
C THR A 19 5.23 -2.94 -4.07
N GLU A 20 5.91 -3.11 -2.94
CA GLU A 20 6.17 -2.04 -1.98
C GLU A 20 7.04 -0.92 -2.58
N ALA A 21 8.13 -1.26 -3.26
CA ALA A 21 9.01 -0.26 -3.86
C ALA A 21 8.26 0.60 -4.89
N ASN A 22 7.39 -0.01 -5.70
CA ASN A 22 6.56 0.72 -6.65
C ASN A 22 5.54 1.62 -5.95
N LEU A 23 4.88 1.11 -4.90
CA LEU A 23 3.96 1.89 -4.09
C LEU A 23 4.65 3.12 -3.47
N VAL A 24 5.79 2.91 -2.83
CA VAL A 24 6.59 3.99 -2.22
C VAL A 24 7.04 5.00 -3.26
N ARG A 25 7.53 4.57 -4.42
CA ARG A 25 7.95 5.47 -5.51
C ARG A 25 6.81 6.36 -6.00
N ASP A 26 5.61 5.79 -6.20
CA ASP A 26 4.46 6.56 -6.66
C ASP A 26 3.93 7.51 -5.56
N LEU A 27 3.95 7.09 -4.30
CA LEU A 27 3.63 7.97 -3.15
C LEU A 27 4.64 9.12 -3.03
N GLN A 28 5.94 8.87 -3.20
CA GLN A 28 6.97 9.92 -3.23
C GLN A 28 6.70 10.97 -4.32
N ALA A 29 6.27 10.52 -5.50
CA ALA A 29 5.92 11.41 -6.59
C ALA A 29 4.71 12.30 -6.23
N VAL A 30 3.68 11.73 -5.58
CA VAL A 30 2.52 12.50 -5.10
C VAL A 30 2.88 13.46 -3.97
N VAL A 31 3.74 13.06 -3.03
CA VAL A 31 4.21 13.94 -1.95
C VAL A 31 5.02 15.12 -2.50
N LYS A 32 5.88 14.87 -3.50
CA LYS A 32 6.69 15.91 -4.15
C LYS A 32 5.85 16.84 -5.04
N ASP A 33 4.87 16.29 -5.74
CA ASP A 33 3.97 17.01 -6.64
C ASP A 33 2.54 16.47 -6.49
N PRO A 34 1.70 17.13 -5.67
CA PRO A 34 0.32 16.70 -5.43
C PRO A 34 -0.54 16.64 -6.70
N SER A 35 -0.17 17.34 -7.79
CA SER A 35 -0.92 17.28 -9.05
C SER A 35 -0.85 15.90 -9.72
N GLN A 36 0.12 15.06 -9.34
CA GLN A 36 0.26 13.69 -9.84
C GLN A 36 -0.79 12.74 -9.27
N ILE A 37 -1.53 13.12 -8.21
CA ILE A 37 -2.44 12.20 -7.51
C ILE A 37 -3.48 11.59 -8.45
N GLY A 38 -4.08 12.37 -9.34
CA GLY A 38 -5.06 11.87 -10.30
C GLY A 38 -4.48 10.88 -11.31
N LYS A 39 -3.19 11.00 -11.66
CA LYS A 39 -2.51 10.10 -12.61
C LYS A 39 -2.00 8.82 -11.96
N LEU A 40 -1.69 8.87 -10.67
CA LEU A 40 -1.08 7.77 -9.92
C LEU A 40 -2.05 7.02 -9.00
N SER A 41 -3.27 7.54 -8.80
CA SER A 41 -4.28 6.99 -7.89
C SER A 41 -4.49 5.49 -8.09
N ASP A 42 -4.83 5.06 -9.31
CA ASP A 42 -5.11 3.66 -9.64
C ASP A 42 -3.92 2.75 -9.34
N LYS A 43 -2.70 3.20 -9.70
CA LYS A 43 -1.47 2.42 -9.50
C LYS A 43 -1.15 2.28 -8.01
N ILE A 44 -1.30 3.35 -7.24
CA ILE A 44 -1.09 3.36 -5.80
C ILE A 44 -2.10 2.40 -5.13
N PHE A 45 -3.39 2.51 -5.49
CA PHE A 45 -4.43 1.64 -4.97
C PHE A 45 -4.17 0.16 -5.29
N GLN A 46 -3.89 -0.17 -6.55
CA GLN A 46 -3.64 -1.54 -6.99
C GLN A 46 -2.39 -2.14 -6.33
N ASN A 47 -1.31 -1.36 -6.21
CA ASN A 47 -0.10 -1.83 -5.54
C ASN A 47 -0.33 -2.06 -4.04
N HIS A 48 -1.04 -1.17 -3.33
CA HIS A 48 -1.37 -1.36 -1.93
C HIS A 48 -2.29 -2.58 -1.72
N GLN A 49 -3.32 -2.72 -2.56
CA GLN A 49 -4.18 -3.91 -2.56
C GLN A 49 -3.37 -5.20 -2.76
N LYS A 50 -2.46 -5.23 -3.73
CA LYS A 50 -1.61 -6.40 -4.02
C LYS A 50 -0.66 -6.71 -2.87
N TRP A 51 -0.11 -5.68 -2.23
CA TRP A 51 0.73 -5.83 -1.05
C TRP A 51 -0.06 -6.47 0.10
N LEU A 52 -1.26 -5.94 0.41
CA LEU A 52 -2.15 -6.51 1.43
C LEU A 52 -2.55 -7.96 1.13
N LYS A 53 -3.00 -8.27 -0.10
CA LYS A 53 -3.32 -9.65 -0.52
C LYS A 53 -2.14 -10.63 -0.38
N THR A 54 -0.90 -10.13 -0.38
CA THR A 54 0.29 -10.98 -0.22
C THR A 54 0.55 -11.33 1.24
N ILE A 55 0.27 -10.41 2.17
CA ILE A 55 0.52 -10.61 3.60
C ILE A 55 -0.73 -11.07 4.38
N MET A 56 -1.92 -10.87 3.81
CA MET A 56 -3.20 -11.20 4.42
C MET A 56 -3.99 -12.16 3.54
N PRO A 57 -4.12 -13.43 3.94
CA PRO A 57 -4.86 -14.43 3.16
C PRO A 57 -6.37 -14.18 3.12
N ASN A 58 -6.91 -13.43 4.08
CA ASN A 58 -8.33 -13.10 4.20
C ASN A 58 -8.68 -11.70 3.66
N TYR A 59 -7.88 -11.13 2.75
CA TYR A 59 -8.12 -9.80 2.21
C TYR A 59 -9.56 -9.62 1.70
N THR A 60 -10.20 -8.54 2.12
CA THR A 60 -11.44 -8.00 1.52
C THR A 60 -11.34 -6.47 1.41
N PRO A 61 -12.15 -5.82 0.56
CA PRO A 61 -12.25 -4.35 0.52
C PRO A 61 -12.57 -3.71 1.88
N GLU A 62 -13.42 -4.35 2.68
CA GLU A 62 -13.80 -3.87 4.01
C GLU A 62 -12.60 -3.88 4.97
N ILE A 63 -11.77 -4.94 4.91
CA ILE A 63 -10.55 -5.00 5.72
C ILE A 63 -9.54 -3.95 5.23
N HIS A 64 -9.43 -3.73 3.91
CA HIS A 64 -8.57 -2.68 3.35
C HIS A 64 -8.96 -1.30 3.89
N LEU A 65 -10.26 -0.98 3.89
CA LEU A 65 -10.79 0.24 4.49
C LEU A 65 -10.52 0.32 5.99
N ALA A 66 -10.74 -0.76 6.74
CA ALA A 66 -10.48 -0.80 8.18
C ALA A 66 -9.01 -0.50 8.51
N ILE A 67 -8.08 -1.02 7.69
CA ILE A 67 -6.64 -0.77 7.83
C ILE A 67 -6.32 0.71 7.62
N VAL A 68 -6.76 1.32 6.51
CA VAL A 68 -6.44 2.74 6.25
C VAL A 68 -7.13 3.68 7.24
N ASN A 69 -8.34 3.34 7.70
CA ASN A 69 -9.02 4.08 8.76
C ASN A 69 -8.27 4.00 10.11
N SER A 70 -7.59 2.88 10.38
CA SER A 70 -6.73 2.77 11.55
C SER A 70 -5.49 3.67 11.46
N TYR A 71 -4.94 3.84 10.24
CA TYR A 71 -3.82 4.75 10.01
C TYR A 71 -4.21 6.20 10.31
N GLU A 72 -5.43 6.61 9.98
CA GLU A 72 -5.89 7.96 10.30
C GLU A 72 -6.01 8.20 11.81
N LYS A 73 -6.53 7.20 12.54
CA LYS A 73 -6.85 7.30 13.97
C LYS A 73 -5.63 7.15 14.88
N ASP A 74 -4.62 6.40 14.47
CA ASP A 74 -3.43 6.14 15.27
C ASP A 74 -2.15 6.48 14.49
N LYS A 75 -1.51 7.58 14.92
CA LYS A 75 -0.29 8.14 14.32
C LYS A 75 0.89 7.16 14.29
N ARG A 76 0.89 6.12 15.13
CA ARG A 76 1.94 5.09 15.12
C ARG A 76 1.94 4.27 13.84
N TYR A 77 0.80 4.18 13.14
CA TYR A 77 0.69 3.51 11.84
C TYR A 77 0.88 4.48 10.66
N GLN A 78 0.82 5.80 10.91
CA GLN A 78 1.10 6.81 9.87
C GLN A 78 2.55 6.85 9.45
N SER A 79 3.48 6.44 10.33
CA SER A 79 4.90 6.59 10.05
C SER A 79 5.38 5.64 8.94
N TYR A 80 4.75 4.49 8.70
CA TYR A 80 5.31 3.51 7.75
C TYR A 80 5.53 4.07 6.34
N TYR A 81 4.52 4.71 5.75
CA TYR A 81 4.67 5.31 4.43
C TYR A 81 5.24 6.72 4.50
N ASP A 82 5.02 7.47 5.58
CA ASP A 82 5.64 8.79 5.75
C ASP A 82 7.17 8.70 5.86
N ASP A 83 7.70 7.67 6.53
CA ASP A 83 9.14 7.43 6.69
C ASP A 83 9.79 6.98 5.37
N LYS A 84 9.05 6.24 4.54
CA LYS A 84 9.55 5.72 3.25
C LYS A 84 9.37 6.71 2.09
N ALA A 85 8.26 7.43 2.08
CA ALA A 85 7.83 8.25 0.94
C ALA A 85 7.75 9.75 1.24
N GLY A 86 7.99 10.17 2.48
CA GLY A 86 7.94 11.56 2.92
C GLY A 86 6.63 11.90 3.64
N LYS A 87 6.69 12.93 4.49
CA LYS A 87 5.55 13.38 5.31
C LYS A 87 4.31 13.63 4.44
N GLY A 88 3.19 13.00 4.80
CA GLY A 88 1.92 13.12 4.08
C GLY A 88 1.65 11.98 3.09
N ALA A 89 2.60 11.07 2.86
CA ALA A 89 2.39 9.88 2.04
C ALA A 89 1.24 9.01 2.57
N THR A 90 1.17 8.78 3.89
CA THR A 90 0.09 7.97 4.47
C THR A 90 -1.26 8.65 4.28
N LYS A 91 -1.34 9.98 4.39
CA LYS A 91 -2.58 10.72 4.12
C LYS A 91 -3.02 10.60 2.66
N ALA A 92 -2.08 10.70 1.72
CA ALA A 92 -2.36 10.49 0.31
C ALA A 92 -2.88 9.07 0.04
N LEU A 93 -2.26 8.05 0.66
CA LEU A 93 -2.71 6.67 0.56
C LEU A 93 -4.14 6.47 1.10
N ILE A 94 -4.44 7.00 2.29
CA ILE A 94 -5.79 6.93 2.90
C ILE A 94 -6.83 7.54 1.95
N LYS A 95 -6.56 8.75 1.43
CA LYS A 95 -7.45 9.42 0.47
C LYS A 95 -7.70 8.56 -0.75
N ILE A 96 -6.64 8.06 -1.39
CA ILE A 96 -6.73 7.23 -2.59
C ILE A 96 -7.55 5.96 -2.34
N VAL A 97 -7.33 5.28 -1.22
CA VAL A 97 -8.06 4.04 -0.90
C VAL A 97 -9.53 4.33 -0.64
N ASN A 98 -9.86 5.39 0.11
CA ASN A 98 -11.24 5.79 0.32
C ASN A 98 -11.94 6.14 -0.99
N GLU A 99 -11.29 6.87 -1.90
CA GLU A 99 -11.87 7.22 -3.21
C GLU A 99 -12.16 6.00 -4.10
N HIS A 100 -11.38 4.92 -3.97
CA HIS A 100 -11.58 3.69 -4.75
C HIS A 100 -12.59 2.70 -4.15
N LEU A 101 -12.80 2.76 -2.83
CA LEU A 101 -13.62 1.78 -2.11
C LEU A 101 -14.90 2.37 -1.52
N ALA A 102 -15.05 3.69 -1.51
CA ALA A 102 -16.33 4.35 -1.27
C ALA A 102 -17.16 4.28 -2.56
N SER A 103 -17.85 3.15 -2.77
CA SER A 103 -18.82 2.95 -3.85
C SER A 103 -19.94 2.05 -3.35
#